data_AF-A0A0D8IBX1-F1
#
_entry.id   AF-A0A0D8IBX1-F1
#
_cell.length_a   1.000
_cell.length_b   1.000
_cell.length_c   1.000
_cell.angle_alpha   90.00
_cell.angle_beta   90.00
_cell.angle_gamma   90.00
#
_symmetry.space_group_name_H-M   'P 1'
#
loop_
_entity.id
_entity.type
_entity.pdbx_description
1 polymer ?
#
loop_
_entity_poly.entity_id
_entity_poly.type
_entity_poly.pdbx_seq_one_letter_code
_entity_poly.pdbx_strand_id
1 'polypeptide(L)'
;MSLFQFLASDILLKEVKNPYIEFISINEALKRDIKLSDFIINDTKLDRDKKSILICDKEEHLDEMEINHDMYYSSEYAKEYSSKQYFSELKWRYTELRAKKLIDYLKEQLQISDEIEIWSIWLGEHKSANVESININELNIADLEFLHDHETPKCLVIKK
;
A
#
# COMPACT_ATOMS: atom_id res chain seq x y z
N MET A 1 1.65 -17.54 4.84
CA MET A 1 0.53 -16.74 4.33
C MET A 1 0.89 -15.28 4.58
N SER A 2 0.49 -14.36 3.71
CA SER A 2 0.80 -12.93 3.83
C SER A 2 -0.47 -12.10 3.69
N LEU A 3 -0.59 -11.05 4.50
CA LEU A 3 -1.66 -10.07 4.36
C LEU A 3 -1.43 -9.26 3.09
N PHE A 4 -2.49 -9.08 2.31
CA PHE A 4 -2.49 -8.27 1.12
C PHE A 4 -3.70 -7.34 1.14
N GLN A 5 -3.43 -6.05 1.06
CA GLN A 5 -4.44 -5.00 1.06
C GLN A 5 -4.35 -4.22 -0.23
N PHE A 6 -5.50 -3.97 -0.85
CA PHE A 6 -5.54 -3.30 -2.13
C PHE A 6 -6.80 -2.48 -2.30
N LEU A 7 -6.69 -1.47 -3.16
CA LEU A 7 -7.79 -0.68 -3.68
C LEU A 7 -8.15 -1.21 -5.07
N ALA A 8 -9.44 -1.30 -5.36
CA ALA A 8 -9.94 -1.65 -6.68
C ALA A 8 -10.93 -0.58 -7.17
N SER A 9 -10.80 -0.15 -8.43
CA SER A 9 -11.74 0.81 -9.01
C SER A 9 -11.78 0.76 -10.54
N ASP A 10 -12.76 1.44 -11.14
CA ASP A 10 -12.90 1.53 -12.59
C ASP A 10 -12.00 2.59 -13.23
N ILE A 11 -11.29 3.37 -12.41
CA ILE A 11 -10.31 4.36 -12.87
C ILE A 11 -8.92 4.07 -12.29
N LEU A 12 -7.88 4.64 -12.89
CA LEU A 12 -6.55 4.56 -12.30
C LEU A 12 -6.46 5.55 -11.14
N LEU A 13 -6.40 5.04 -9.91
CA LEU A 13 -6.26 5.86 -8.70
C LEU A 13 -4.87 6.51 -8.63
N LYS A 14 -4.72 7.62 -7.93
CA LYS A 14 -3.45 8.34 -7.78
C LYS A 14 -2.49 7.61 -6.84
N GLU A 15 -1.22 7.45 -7.23
CA GLU A 15 -0.21 6.89 -6.31
C GLU A 15 0.06 7.80 -5.11
N VAL A 16 0.39 7.18 -3.99
CA VAL A 16 0.89 7.86 -2.78
C VAL A 16 2.23 7.25 -2.45
N LYS A 17 3.29 8.07 -2.46
CA LYS A 17 4.65 7.65 -2.09
C LYS A 17 4.93 8.01 -0.64
N ASN A 18 5.72 7.18 0.03
CA ASN A 18 6.19 7.47 1.37
C ASN A 18 7.21 8.62 1.33
N PRO A 19 6.92 9.78 1.96
CA PRO A 19 7.80 10.94 1.88
C PRO A 19 9.09 10.78 2.70
N TYR A 20 9.18 9.76 3.55
CA TYR A 20 10.33 9.52 4.43
C TYR A 20 11.28 8.44 3.90
N ILE A 21 10.92 7.79 2.79
CA ILE A 21 11.75 6.79 2.13
C ILE A 21 12.49 7.44 0.96
N GLU A 22 13.81 7.29 0.98
CA GLU A 22 14.66 7.64 -0.15
C GLU A 22 15.40 6.39 -0.64
N PHE A 23 15.43 6.17 -1.94
CA PHE A 23 16.30 5.17 -2.54
C PHE A 23 17.55 5.86 -3.09
N ILE A 24 18.73 5.40 -2.62
CA ILE A 24 20.03 5.89 -3.06
C ILE A 24 20.91 4.76 -3.58
N SER A 25 21.94 5.10 -4.34
CA SER A 25 22.94 4.16 -4.82
C SER A 25 24.04 3.89 -3.79
N ILE A 26 24.84 2.84 -4.02
CA ILE A 26 26.03 2.56 -3.19
C ILE A 26 26.99 3.75 -3.22
N ASN A 27 27.21 4.35 -4.38
CA ASN A 27 28.09 5.51 -4.51
C ASN A 27 27.54 6.75 -3.79
N GLU A 28 26.22 6.99 -3.81
CA GLU A 28 25.59 8.05 -3.02
C GLU A 28 25.71 7.80 -1.53
N ALA A 29 25.51 6.56 -1.07
CA ALA A 29 25.64 6.20 0.34
C ALA A 29 27.06 6.45 0.87
N LEU A 30 28.08 6.03 0.11
CA LEU A 30 29.49 6.27 0.47
C LEU A 30 29.83 7.76 0.49
N LYS A 31 29.27 8.57 -0.42
CA LYS A 31 29.44 10.04 -0.42
C LYS A 31 28.78 10.72 0.78
N ARG A 32 27.77 10.08 1.38
CA ARG A 32 27.06 10.56 2.58
C ARG A 32 27.63 9.96 3.88
N ASP A 33 28.80 9.31 3.82
CA ASP A 33 29.44 8.62 4.95
C ASP A 33 28.56 7.54 5.61
N ILE A 34 27.62 6.97 4.85
CA ILE A 34 26.76 5.88 5.32
C ILE A 34 27.59 4.58 5.34
N LYS A 35 27.68 3.96 6.51
CA LYS A 35 28.44 2.72 6.68
C LYS A 35 27.69 1.54 6.06
N LEU A 36 28.22 1.03 4.96
CA LEU A 36 27.76 -0.21 4.33
C LEU A 36 28.57 -1.40 4.86
N SER A 37 27.99 -2.60 4.77
CA SER A 37 28.71 -3.82 5.14
C SER A 37 29.78 -4.16 4.10
N ASP A 38 30.87 -4.80 4.54
CA ASP A 38 31.96 -5.24 3.65
C ASP A 38 31.47 -6.16 2.53
N PHE A 39 30.40 -6.92 2.78
CA PHE A 39 29.76 -7.76 1.77
C PHE A 39 29.24 -6.93 0.58
N ILE A 40 28.56 -5.81 0.84
CA ILE A 40 28.06 -4.92 -0.22
C ILE A 40 29.21 -4.17 -0.89
N ILE A 41 30.20 -3.73 -0.11
CA ILE A 41 31.33 -2.94 -0.62
C ILE A 41 32.18 -3.76 -1.60
N ASN A 42 32.45 -5.03 -1.27
CA ASN A 42 33.35 -5.89 -2.03
C ASN A 42 32.66 -6.68 -3.16
N ASP A 43 31.34 -6.63 -3.28
CA ASP A 43 30.63 -7.30 -4.37
C ASP A 43 30.76 -6.51 -5.69
N THR A 44 31.57 -7.04 -6.60
CA THR A 44 31.81 -6.45 -7.92
C THR A 44 30.67 -6.67 -8.92
N LYS A 45 29.65 -7.47 -8.56
CA LYS A 45 28.49 -7.72 -9.43
C LYS A 45 27.36 -6.72 -9.20
N LEU A 46 27.38 -6.00 -8.09
CA LEU A 46 26.36 -4.98 -7.80
C LEU A 46 26.58 -3.75 -8.67
N ASP A 47 25.51 -3.28 -9.30
CA ASP A 47 25.48 -1.96 -9.91
C ASP A 47 25.53 -0.90 -8.81
N ARG A 48 26.63 -0.15 -8.77
CA ARG A 48 26.91 0.82 -7.71
C ARG A 48 26.20 2.16 -7.90
N ASP A 49 25.64 2.40 -9.08
CA ASP A 49 24.91 3.62 -9.42
C ASP A 49 23.39 3.38 -9.45
N LYS A 50 22.95 2.13 -9.48
CA LYS A 50 21.53 1.77 -9.26
C LYS A 50 21.08 2.15 -7.84
N LYS A 51 19.95 2.86 -7.76
CA LYS A 51 19.28 3.22 -6.50
C LYS A 51 18.59 2.00 -5.89
N SER A 52 19.27 1.35 -4.96
CA SER A 52 18.84 0.08 -4.34
C SER A 52 18.92 0.08 -2.81
N ILE A 53 19.52 1.11 -2.22
CA ILE A 53 19.63 1.27 -0.77
C ILE A 53 18.46 2.13 -0.30
N LEU A 54 17.61 1.55 0.55
CA LEU A 54 16.54 2.27 1.23
C LEU A 54 17.12 3.03 2.42
N ILE A 55 16.90 4.34 2.45
CA ILE A 55 17.19 5.21 3.58
C ILE A 55 15.86 5.64 4.20
N CYS A 56 15.79 5.50 5.51
CA CYS A 56 14.65 5.91 6.31
C CYS A 56 15.14 6.20 7.74
N ASP A 57 14.84 7.39 8.25
CA ASP A 57 15.41 7.87 9.51
C ASP A 57 14.92 7.06 10.73
N LYS A 58 13.69 6.54 10.65
CA LYS A 58 13.05 5.80 11.75
C LYS A 58 12.23 4.65 11.19
N GLU A 59 12.23 3.54 11.91
CA GLU A 59 11.45 2.36 11.53
C GLU A 59 9.94 2.67 11.40
N GLU A 60 9.39 3.51 12.28
CA GLU A 60 7.97 3.91 12.26
C GLU A 60 7.53 4.61 10.96
N HIS A 61 8.47 5.22 10.24
CA HIS A 61 8.20 5.88 8.97
C HIS A 61 8.05 4.87 7.81
N LEU A 62 8.57 3.64 7.94
CA LEU A 62 8.35 2.57 6.95
C LEU A 62 6.88 2.14 6.86
N ASP A 63 6.12 2.41 7.92
CA ASP A 63 4.71 2.07 8.03
C ASP A 63 3.76 3.18 7.54
N GLU A 64 4.30 4.27 6.96
CA GLU A 64 3.44 5.31 6.37
C GLU A 64 2.60 4.77 5.21
N MET A 65 1.50 5.49 4.94
CA MET A 65 0.59 5.10 3.88
C MET A 65 1.23 5.28 2.51
N GLU A 66 1.23 4.20 1.74
CA GLU A 66 1.62 4.14 0.34
C GLU A 66 0.53 3.47 -0.48
N ILE A 67 0.32 3.99 -1.68
CA ILE A 67 -0.58 3.42 -2.68
C ILE A 67 0.22 3.30 -3.97
N ASN A 68 0.45 2.07 -4.41
CA ASN A 68 1.34 1.78 -5.53
C ASN A 68 0.62 0.97 -6.61
N HIS A 69 0.85 1.34 -7.87
CA HIS A 69 0.37 0.58 -9.03
C HIS A 69 1.26 -0.62 -9.32
N ASP A 70 2.55 -0.48 -9.06
CA ASP A 70 3.52 -1.58 -9.10
C ASP A 70 3.42 -2.38 -7.80
N MET A 71 2.44 -3.26 -7.78
CA MET A 71 2.08 -4.06 -6.62
C MET A 71 3.14 -5.13 -6.37
N TYR A 72 3.56 -5.30 -5.11
CA TYR A 72 4.48 -6.37 -4.72
C TYR A 72 3.88 -7.76 -5.00
N TYR A 73 2.58 -7.89 -4.77
CA TYR A 73 1.80 -9.07 -5.15
C TYR A 73 1.12 -8.86 -6.49
N SER A 74 1.06 -9.92 -7.29
CA SER A 74 0.41 -9.88 -8.60
C SER A 74 -1.06 -9.45 -8.50
N SER A 75 -1.50 -8.60 -9.44
CA SER A 75 -2.90 -8.23 -9.59
C SER A 75 -3.83 -9.43 -9.80
N GLU A 76 -3.31 -10.58 -10.24
CA GLU A 76 -4.10 -11.81 -10.39
C GLU A 76 -4.77 -12.23 -9.08
N TYR A 77 -4.12 -12.01 -7.93
CA TYR A 77 -4.74 -12.29 -6.64
C TYR A 77 -5.92 -11.35 -6.36
N ALA A 78 -5.82 -10.07 -6.73
CA ALA A 78 -6.91 -9.11 -6.55
C ALA A 78 -8.12 -9.43 -7.46
N LYS A 79 -7.85 -9.94 -8.69
CA LYS A 79 -8.88 -10.34 -9.66
C LYS A 79 -9.73 -11.53 -9.21
N GLU A 80 -9.27 -12.33 -8.26
CA GLU A 80 -10.09 -13.38 -7.65
C GLU A 80 -11.24 -12.80 -6.81
N TYR A 81 -11.11 -11.56 -6.34
CA TYR A 81 -12.02 -10.93 -5.39
C TYR A 81 -12.84 -9.80 -5.99
N SER A 82 -12.31 -9.09 -6.98
CA SER A 82 -12.94 -7.90 -7.56
C SER A 82 -12.92 -7.94 -9.08
N SER A 83 -14.01 -7.48 -9.69
CA SER A 83 -14.18 -7.35 -11.13
C SER A 83 -13.75 -5.99 -11.70
N LYS A 84 -13.21 -5.10 -10.84
CA LYS A 84 -12.75 -3.77 -11.22
C LYS A 84 -11.57 -3.83 -12.19
N GLN A 85 -11.40 -2.75 -12.96
CA GLN A 85 -10.38 -2.69 -13.99
C GLN A 85 -8.97 -2.43 -13.43
N TYR A 86 -8.85 -1.57 -12.42
CA TYR A 86 -7.57 -1.12 -11.88
C TYR A 86 -7.42 -1.51 -10.42
N PHE A 87 -6.18 -1.89 -10.07
CA PHE A 87 -5.80 -2.30 -8.73
C PHE A 87 -4.60 -1.48 -8.25
N SER A 88 -4.54 -1.18 -6.96
CA SER A 88 -3.40 -0.53 -6.33
C SER A 88 -3.15 -1.12 -4.96
N GLU A 89 -1.91 -1.45 -4.63
CA GLU A 89 -1.57 -2.03 -3.35
C GLU A 89 -1.57 -0.93 -2.28
N LEU A 90 -2.24 -1.18 -1.16
CA LEU A 90 -2.25 -0.31 0.01
C LEU A 90 -1.24 -0.87 1.02
N LYS A 91 -0.14 -0.14 1.26
CA LYS A 91 0.82 -0.45 2.31
C LYS A 91 0.75 0.60 3.38
N TRP A 92 0.57 0.16 4.62
CA TRP A 92 0.47 1.04 5.78
C TRP A 92 0.39 0.22 7.07
N ARG A 93 0.55 0.89 8.20
CA ARG A 93 0.09 0.38 9.50
C ARG A 93 -1.00 1.28 10.05
N TYR A 94 -2.09 0.66 10.51
CA TYR A 94 -3.22 1.38 11.08
C TYR A 94 -2.78 2.29 12.24
N THR A 95 -3.16 3.57 12.12
CA THR A 95 -3.22 4.56 13.19
C THR A 95 -4.39 5.49 12.84
N GLU A 96 -5.01 6.14 13.83
CA GLU A 96 -6.10 7.09 13.53
C GLU A 96 -5.67 8.19 12.54
N LEU A 97 -4.42 8.65 12.63
CA LEU A 97 -3.88 9.66 11.73
C LEU A 97 -3.79 9.16 10.29
N ARG A 98 -3.27 7.95 10.08
CA ARG A 98 -3.16 7.36 8.73
C ARG A 98 -4.52 6.95 8.18
N ALA A 99 -5.45 6.50 9.03
CA ALA A 99 -6.83 6.23 8.63
C ALA A 99 -7.53 7.51 8.14
N LYS A 100 -7.33 8.65 8.83
CA LYS A 100 -7.82 9.96 8.34
C LYS A 100 -7.21 10.32 6.98
N LYS A 101 -5.90 10.16 6.79
CA LYS A 101 -5.24 10.38 5.49
C LYS A 101 -5.84 9.50 4.39
N LEU A 102 -6.15 8.24 4.69
CA LEU A 102 -6.79 7.33 3.73
C LEU A 102 -8.21 7.80 3.38
N ILE A 103 -9.01 8.24 4.36
CA ILE A 103 -10.35 8.79 4.11
C ILE A 103 -10.27 10.04 3.23
N ASP A 104 -9.35 10.96 3.53
CA ASP A 104 -9.16 12.19 2.74
C ASP A 104 -8.75 11.86 1.29
N TYR A 105 -7.87 10.87 1.12
CA TYR A 105 -7.51 10.35 -0.18
C TYR A 105 -8.72 9.76 -0.93
N LEU A 106 -9.53 8.92 -0.29
CA LEU A 106 -10.72 8.32 -0.90
C LEU A 106 -11.74 9.41 -1.32
N LYS A 107 -11.92 10.44 -0.50
CA LYS A 107 -12.75 11.61 -0.83
C LYS A 107 -12.27 12.35 -2.08
N GLU A 108 -10.96 12.51 -2.24
CA GLU A 108 -10.35 13.11 -3.44
C GLU A 108 -10.61 12.22 -4.67
N GLN A 109 -10.36 10.92 -4.57
CA GLN A 109 -10.50 10.00 -5.71
C GLN A 109 -11.97 9.79 -6.12
N LEU A 110 -12.92 9.78 -5.18
CA LEU A 110 -14.37 9.68 -5.45
C LEU A 110 -14.98 10.96 -6.07
N GLN A 111 -14.19 12.03 -6.26
CA GLN A 111 -14.64 13.13 -7.11
C GLN A 111 -14.76 12.71 -8.58
N ILE A 112 -13.91 11.77 -9.00
CA ILE A 112 -13.78 11.30 -10.39
C ILE A 112 -14.10 9.81 -10.56
N SER A 113 -14.39 9.10 -9.46
CA SER A 113 -14.84 7.71 -9.43
C SER A 113 -16.19 7.60 -8.73
N ASP A 114 -17.05 6.69 -9.17
CA ASP A 114 -18.35 6.45 -8.53
C ASP A 114 -18.22 5.57 -7.29
N GLU A 115 -17.27 4.62 -7.31
CA GLU A 115 -17.01 3.72 -6.19
C GLU A 115 -15.56 3.22 -6.17
N ILE A 116 -15.06 2.98 -4.96
CA ILE A 116 -13.76 2.38 -4.69
C ILE A 116 -13.96 1.24 -3.71
N GLU A 117 -13.36 0.09 -3.98
CA GLU A 117 -13.35 -1.06 -3.08
C GLU A 117 -12.03 -1.10 -2.31
N ILE A 118 -12.09 -1.30 -1.01
CA ILE A 118 -10.91 -1.55 -0.17
C ILE A 118 -10.97 -2.99 0.31
N TRP A 119 -9.95 -3.75 -0.04
CA TRP A 119 -9.84 -5.17 0.26
C TRP A 119 -8.76 -5.44 1.29
N SER A 120 -9.04 -6.40 2.18
CA SER A 120 -8.08 -7.01 3.10
C SER A 120 -8.19 -8.52 2.97
N ILE A 121 -7.16 -9.16 2.44
CA ILE A 121 -7.16 -10.61 2.18
C ILE A 121 -5.87 -11.28 2.68
N TRP A 122 -5.95 -12.57 2.97
CA TRP A 122 -4.77 -13.42 3.11
C TRP A 122 -4.51 -14.18 1.82
N LEU A 123 -3.29 -14.06 1.31
CA LEU A 123 -2.89 -14.77 0.11
C LEU A 123 -2.92 -16.29 0.34
N GLY A 124 -3.57 -16.99 -0.58
CA GLY A 124 -3.77 -18.45 -0.55
C GLY A 124 -4.97 -18.91 0.28
N GLU A 125 -5.73 -17.98 0.86
CA GLU A 125 -7.02 -18.28 1.48
C GLU A 125 -8.14 -18.04 0.46
N HIS A 126 -9.05 -19.00 0.30
CA HIS A 126 -10.16 -18.94 -0.67
C HIS A 126 -11.51 -19.07 0.05
N LYS A 127 -11.71 -18.27 1.10
CA LYS A 127 -12.99 -18.18 1.79
C LYS A 127 -13.88 -17.13 1.13
N SER A 128 -15.18 -17.25 1.32
CA SER A 128 -16.13 -16.20 0.93
C SER A 128 -15.80 -14.90 1.65
N ALA A 129 -15.76 -13.80 0.90
CA ALA A 129 -15.51 -12.49 1.47
C ALA A 129 -16.75 -11.91 2.15
N ASN A 130 -16.55 -11.20 3.27
CA ASN A 130 -17.57 -10.29 3.78
C ASN A 130 -17.46 -8.97 3.01
N VAL A 131 -18.52 -8.58 2.31
CA VAL A 131 -18.57 -7.37 1.50
C VAL A 131 -19.64 -6.45 2.06
N GLU A 132 -19.21 -5.29 2.51
CA GLU A 132 -20.08 -4.24 3.04
C GLU A 132 -19.97 -2.99 2.15
N SER A 133 -20.92 -2.06 2.28
CA SER A 133 -20.87 -0.81 1.53
C SER A 133 -21.27 0.38 2.37
N ILE A 134 -20.62 1.52 2.14
CA ILE A 134 -20.86 2.76 2.86
C ILE A 134 -20.77 3.96 1.93
N ASN A 135 -21.52 5.02 2.23
CA ASN A 135 -21.37 6.31 1.55
C ASN A 135 -20.15 7.07 2.10
N ILE A 136 -19.39 7.73 1.24
CA ILE A 136 -18.18 8.48 1.60
C ILE A 136 -18.43 9.59 2.64
N ASN A 137 -19.66 10.11 2.73
CA ASN A 137 -20.03 11.11 3.72
C ASN A 137 -20.28 10.50 5.12
N GLU A 138 -20.52 9.20 5.20
CA GLU A 138 -20.73 8.45 6.45
C GLU A 138 -19.44 7.74 6.90
N LEU A 139 -18.49 7.53 5.98
CA LEU A 139 -17.21 6.89 6.24
C LEU A 139 -16.40 7.62 7.32
N ASN A 140 -16.04 6.88 8.36
CA ASN A 140 -15.21 7.32 9.46
C ASN A 140 -14.07 6.30 9.74
N ILE A 141 -13.19 6.62 10.68
CA ILE A 141 -11.99 5.80 10.94
C ILE A 141 -12.30 4.43 11.55
N ALA A 142 -13.45 4.27 12.22
CA ALA A 142 -13.86 2.99 12.80
C ALA A 142 -14.24 2.00 11.71
N ASP A 143 -14.82 2.48 10.60
CA ASP A 143 -15.15 1.66 9.43
C ASP A 143 -13.90 1.09 8.74
N LEU A 144 -12.71 1.63 9.04
CA LEU A 144 -11.43 1.15 8.50
C LEU A 144 -10.71 0.19 9.48
N GLU A 145 -11.23 -0.05 10.67
CA GLU A 145 -10.59 -0.94 11.66
C GLU A 145 -10.51 -2.39 11.18
N PHE A 146 -11.39 -2.82 10.27
CA PHE A 146 -11.34 -4.16 9.68
C PHE A 146 -10.03 -4.43 8.93
N LEU A 147 -9.31 -3.39 8.48
CA LEU A 147 -7.99 -3.52 7.85
C LEU A 147 -6.93 -4.01 8.84
N HIS A 148 -7.21 -4.01 10.13
CA HIS A 148 -6.39 -4.66 11.15
C HIS A 148 -6.85 -6.09 11.48
N ASP A 149 -8.05 -6.49 11.05
CA ASP A 149 -8.59 -7.83 11.28
C ASP A 149 -8.26 -8.75 10.10
N HIS A 150 -8.01 -10.01 10.42
CA HIS A 150 -7.23 -10.95 9.62
C HIS A 150 -7.86 -12.34 9.57
N GLU A 151 -9.11 -12.53 10.01
CA GLU A 151 -9.72 -13.88 10.05
C GLU A 151 -10.33 -14.35 8.72
N THR A 152 -10.85 -13.43 7.91
CA THR A 152 -11.50 -13.71 6.62
C THR A 152 -11.25 -12.59 5.62
N PRO A 153 -11.36 -12.86 4.30
CA PRO A 153 -11.36 -11.81 3.30
C PRO A 153 -12.48 -10.80 3.57
N LYS A 154 -12.15 -9.52 3.58
CA LYS A 154 -13.12 -8.44 3.81
C LYS A 154 -12.98 -7.35 2.75
N CYS A 155 -14.12 -6.79 2.38
CA CYS A 155 -14.22 -5.66 1.47
C CYS A 155 -15.16 -4.61 2.04
N LEU A 156 -14.73 -3.35 1.94
CA LEU A 156 -15.61 -2.21 2.09
C LEU A 156 -15.71 -1.49 0.74
N VAL A 157 -16.92 -1.43 0.18
CA VAL A 157 -17.24 -0.67 -1.03
C VAL A 157 -17.65 0.74 -0.62
N ILE A 158 -16.82 1.72 -0.94
CA ILE A 158 -17.08 3.12 -0.64
C ILE A 158 -17.66 3.81 -1.87
N LYS A 159 -18.87 4.36 -1.71
CA LYS A 159 -19.65 4.99 -2.77
C LYS A 159 -19.76 6.48 -2.55
N LYS A 160 -19.89 7.22 -3.65
CA LYS A 160 -20.19 8.65 -3.62
C LYS A 160 -21.55 8.96 -2.97
#